data_AF-A0A932GQI9-F1
#
_entry.id   AF-A0A932GQI9-F1
#
_cell.length_a   1.000
_cell.length_b   1.000
_cell.length_c   1.000
_cell.angle_alpha   90.00
_cell.angle_beta   90.00
_cell.angle_gamma   90.00
#
_symmetry.space_group_name_H-M   'P 1'
#
loop_
_entity.id
_entity.type
_entity.pdbx_description
1 polymer ?
#
loop_
_entity_poly.entity_id
_entity_poly.type
_entity_poly.pdbx_seq_one_letter_code
_entity_poly.pdbx_strand_id
1 'polypeptide(L)'
;MRTLKVSIICGKHCLAPDEGEALFKEIYGTLQKGEDVLLDFNGVDTLASSFLNTAVGRLFGKFDYGFLDARLQWVGLDQQDERVLRLVIENAKEHVQKSEAEREITAKIVRRAIGE
;
A
#
# COMPACT_ATOMS: atom_id res chain seq x y z
N MET A 1 -11.53 -15.05 -1.18
CA MET A 1 -10.37 -14.31 -1.73
C MET A 1 -10.65 -13.89 -3.17
N ARG A 2 -10.67 -12.59 -3.44
CA ARG A 2 -10.89 -11.98 -4.76
C ARG A 2 -9.55 -11.74 -5.45
N THR A 3 -9.39 -12.22 -6.68
CA THR A 3 -8.17 -11.99 -7.47
C THR A 3 -8.33 -10.74 -8.33
N LEU A 4 -7.35 -9.82 -8.24
CA LEU A 4 -7.27 -8.61 -9.05
C LEU A 4 -6.10 -8.74 -10.02
N LYS A 5 -6.39 -8.79 -11.32
CA LYS A 5 -5.36 -8.82 -12.36
C LYS A 5 -4.81 -7.41 -12.60
N VAL A 6 -3.57 -7.18 -12.20
CA VAL A 6 -2.93 -5.87 -12.30
C VAL A 6 -2.83 -5.42 -13.76
N SER A 7 -2.50 -6.35 -14.66
CA SER A 7 -2.41 -6.10 -16.10
C SER A 7 -3.72 -5.64 -16.76
N ILE A 8 -4.88 -5.97 -16.17
CA ILE A 8 -6.20 -5.51 -16.65
C ILE A 8 -6.53 -4.11 -16.15
N ILE A 9 -6.06 -3.75 -14.95
CA ILE A 9 -6.37 -2.48 -14.30
C ILE A 9 -5.44 -1.37 -14.79
N CYS A 10 -4.16 -1.68 -14.94
CA CYS A 10 -3.10 -0.70 -15.18
C CYS A 10 -2.30 -0.98 -16.47
N GLY A 11 -2.62 -2.04 -17.20
CA GLY A 11 -1.85 -2.44 -18.38
C GLY A 11 -0.51 -3.11 -18.04
N LYS A 12 0.35 -3.24 -19.05
CA LYS A 12 1.60 -4.01 -18.94
C LYS A 12 2.75 -3.24 -18.29
N HIS A 13 2.72 -1.90 -18.34
CA HIS A 13 3.78 -1.04 -17.83
C HIS A 13 3.22 -0.15 -16.72
N CYS A 14 3.33 -0.64 -15.49
CA CYS A 14 2.78 0.01 -14.31
C CYS A 14 3.80 0.99 -13.74
N LEU A 15 3.85 2.21 -14.28
CA LEU A 15 4.93 3.17 -14.00
C LEU A 15 4.42 4.41 -13.26
N ALA A 16 3.29 4.96 -13.70
CA ALA A 16 2.81 6.22 -13.19
C ALA A 16 2.09 6.03 -11.84
N PRO A 17 2.22 6.99 -10.91
CA PRO A 17 1.48 6.96 -9.66
C PRO A 17 -0.04 6.98 -9.88
N ASP A 18 -0.53 7.68 -10.92
CA ASP A 18 -1.97 7.76 -11.24
C ASP A 18 -2.56 6.40 -11.62
N GLU A 19 -1.81 5.56 -12.35
CA GLU A 19 -2.19 4.17 -12.64
C GLU A 19 -2.32 3.36 -11.34
N GLY A 20 -1.46 3.63 -10.36
CA GLY A 20 -1.49 3.00 -9.04
C GLY A 20 -2.72 3.39 -8.22
N GLU A 21 -3.31 4.56 -8.45
CA GLU A 21 -4.52 5.03 -7.76
C GLU A 21 -5.74 4.15 -8.10
N ALA A 22 -5.87 3.71 -9.36
CA ALA A 22 -6.94 2.81 -9.77
C ALA A 22 -6.86 1.47 -9.04
N LEU A 23 -5.66 0.87 -8.99
CA LEU A 23 -5.42 -0.38 -8.28
C LEU A 23 -5.64 -0.22 -6.77
N PHE A 24 -5.16 0.87 -6.17
CA PHE A 24 -5.39 1.19 -4.76
C PHE A 24 -6.88 1.19 -4.42
N LYS A 25 -7.71 1.87 -5.21
CA LYS A 25 -9.15 1.97 -4.97
C LYS A 25 -9.85 0.61 -5.01
N GLU A 26 -9.46 -0.26 -5.94
CA GLU A 26 -10.03 -1.60 -6.06
C GLU A 26 -9.63 -2.50 -4.88
N ILE A 27 -8.35 -2.45 -4.47
CA ILE A 27 -7.86 -3.18 -3.28
C ILE A 27 -8.59 -2.68 -2.03
N TYR A 28 -8.58 -1.36 -1.82
CA TYR A 28 -9.18 -0.71 -0.67
C TYR A 28 -10.68 -1.04 -0.55
N GLY A 29 -11.42 -0.89 -1.65
CA GLY A 29 -12.86 -1.18 -1.67
C GLY A 29 -13.17 -2.65 -1.44
N THR A 30 -12.31 -3.57 -1.87
CA THR A 30 -12.47 -5.00 -1.61
C THR A 30 -12.20 -5.34 -0.14
N LEU A 31 -11.10 -4.83 0.42
CA LEU A 31 -10.75 -5.02 1.82
C LEU A 31 -11.81 -4.41 2.77
N GLN A 32 -12.40 -3.26 2.42
CA GLN A 32 -13.47 -2.64 3.19
C GLN A 32 -14.75 -3.50 3.25
N LYS A 33 -15.00 -4.34 2.24
CA LYS A 33 -16.12 -5.30 2.23
C LYS A 33 -15.82 -6.54 3.08
N GLY A 34 -14.64 -6.64 3.67
CA GLY A 34 -14.20 -7.79 4.45
C GLY A 34 -13.68 -8.94 3.60
N GLU A 35 -13.45 -8.72 2.29
CA GLU A 35 -12.93 -9.74 1.39
C GLU A 35 -11.40 -9.67 1.27
N ASP A 36 -10.74 -10.84 1.24
CA ASP A 36 -9.30 -10.94 1.01
C ASP A 36 -8.95 -10.68 -0.46
N VAL A 37 -7.77 -10.11 -0.72
CA VAL A 37 -7.30 -9.70 -2.04
C VAL A 37 -6.06 -10.48 -2.43
N LEU A 38 -6.08 -11.06 -3.62
CA LEU A 38 -4.89 -11.58 -4.30
C LEU A 38 -4.55 -10.71 -5.50
N LEU A 39 -3.41 -10.04 -5.49
CA LEU A 39 -2.88 -9.32 -6.63
C LEU A 39 -2.17 -10.27 -7.59
N ASP A 40 -2.68 -10.35 -8.81
CA ASP A 40 -2.08 -11.15 -9.88
C ASP A 40 -1.28 -10.23 -10.81
N PHE A 41 0.05 -10.28 -10.70
CA PHE A 41 0.97 -9.49 -11.51
C PHE A 41 1.35 -10.18 -12.84
N ASN A 42 0.78 -11.36 -13.13
CA ASN A 42 1.00 -12.02 -14.42
C ASN A 42 0.56 -11.12 -15.59
N GLY A 43 1.46 -10.99 -16.57
CA GLY A 43 1.28 -10.13 -17.74
C GLY A 43 1.62 -8.65 -17.51
N VAL A 44 2.21 -8.30 -16.36
CA VAL A 44 2.89 -7.02 -16.15
C VAL A 44 4.37 -7.20 -16.49
N ASP A 45 4.89 -6.36 -17.39
CA ASP A 45 6.28 -6.41 -17.85
C ASP A 45 7.19 -5.46 -17.04
N THR A 46 6.63 -4.40 -16.46
CA THR A 46 7.42 -3.40 -15.74
C THR A 46 6.65 -2.78 -14.59
N LEU A 47 7.29 -2.69 -13.43
CA LEU A 47 6.76 -2.07 -12.22
C LEU A 47 7.70 -0.97 -11.73
N ALA A 48 7.17 0.25 -11.56
CA ALA A 48 7.90 1.31 -10.88
C ALA A 48 7.60 1.32 -9.38
N SER A 49 8.59 1.71 -8.57
CA SER A 49 8.40 1.92 -7.14
C SER A 49 7.36 3.02 -6.84
N SER A 50 7.27 4.06 -7.67
CA SER A 50 6.25 5.12 -7.57
C SER A 50 4.82 4.59 -7.72
N PHE A 51 4.62 3.67 -8.67
CA PHE A 51 3.37 2.96 -8.86
C PHE A 51 3.04 2.11 -7.63
N LEU A 52 3.97 1.25 -7.21
CA LEU A 52 3.76 0.35 -6.07
C LEU A 52 3.52 1.11 -4.77
N ASN A 53 4.18 2.25 -4.56
CA ASN A 53 3.98 3.08 -3.38
C ASN A 53 2.57 3.67 -3.34
N THR A 54 2.01 4.02 -4.51
CA THR A 54 0.64 4.51 -4.61
C THR A 54 -0.37 3.37 -4.44
N ALA A 55 -0.18 2.26 -5.16
CA ALA A 55 -1.10 1.13 -5.17
C ALA A 55 -1.15 0.38 -3.84
N VAL A 56 0.03 0.10 -3.26
CA VAL A 56 0.19 -0.77 -2.09
C VAL A 56 0.67 0.00 -0.87
N GLY A 57 1.71 0.84 -1.00
CA GLY A 57 2.29 1.58 0.14
C GLY A 57 1.26 2.41 0.91
N ARG A 58 0.36 3.10 0.21
CA ARG A 58 -0.73 3.89 0.82
C ARG A 58 -1.70 3.06 1.66
N LEU A 59 -1.87 1.75 1.40
CA LEU A 59 -2.79 0.90 2.18
C LEU A 59 -2.33 0.78 3.64
N PHE A 60 -1.02 0.78 3.90
CA PHE A 60 -0.46 0.69 5.26
C PHE A 60 -0.71 1.94 6.11
N GLY A 61 -1.09 3.06 5.48
CA GLY A 61 -1.59 4.25 6.19
C GLY A 61 -3.12 4.25 6.39
N LYS A 62 -3.82 3.19 5.96
CA LYS A 62 -5.28 3.06 6.02
C LYS A 62 -5.75 1.86 6.83
N PHE A 63 -4.97 0.79 6.84
CA PHE A 63 -5.25 -0.43 7.57
C PHE A 63 -4.05 -0.82 8.44
N ASP A 64 -4.33 -1.56 9.51
CA ASP A 64 -3.29 -2.11 10.38
C ASP A 64 -2.42 -3.12 9.61
N TYR A 65 -1.15 -3.25 10.04
CA TYR A 65 -0.22 -4.17 9.43
C TYR A 65 -0.70 -5.63 9.46
N GLY A 66 -1.16 -6.11 10.61
CA GLY A 66 -1.63 -7.49 10.75
C GLY A 66 -2.86 -7.78 9.90
N PHE A 67 -3.72 -6.76 9.69
CA PHE A 67 -4.85 -6.87 8.78
C PHE A 67 -4.40 -7.05 7.33
N LEU A 68 -3.44 -6.25 6.86
CA LEU A 68 -2.94 -6.34 5.48
C LEU A 68 -2.12 -7.61 5.25
N ASP A 69 -1.27 -7.99 6.21
CA ASP A 69 -0.46 -9.22 6.14
C ASP A 69 -1.33 -10.47 5.99
N ALA A 70 -2.47 -10.51 6.68
CA ALA A 70 -3.41 -11.63 6.62
C ALA A 70 -4.32 -11.64 5.37
N ARG A 71 -4.58 -10.49 4.74
CA ARG A 71 -5.64 -10.35 3.72
C ARG A 71 -5.17 -9.87 2.35
N LEU A 72 -3.94 -9.37 2.22
CA LEU A 72 -3.39 -8.90 0.97
C LEU A 72 -2.22 -9.80 0.57
N GLN A 73 -2.45 -10.60 -0.47
CA GLN A 73 -1.44 -11.50 -1.03
C GLN A 73 -1.12 -11.08 -2.48
N TRP A 74 0.02 -11.54 -3.01
CA TRP A 74 0.39 -11.32 -4.40
C TRP A 74 1.09 -12.53 -5.01
N VAL A 75 0.97 -12.66 -6.32
CA VAL A 75 1.62 -13.69 -7.15
C VAL A 75 2.04 -13.10 -8.50
N GLY A 76 2.98 -13.76 -9.18
CA GLY A 76 3.40 -13.37 -10.53
C GLY A 76 4.44 -12.25 -10.58
N LEU A 77 5.13 -11.97 -9.46
CA LEU A 77 6.31 -11.11 -9.43
C LEU A 77 7.59 -11.94 -9.62
N ASP A 78 8.56 -11.39 -10.35
CA ASP A 78 9.93 -11.89 -10.30
C ASP A 78 10.62 -11.46 -9.00
N GLN A 79 11.75 -12.10 -8.68
CA GLN A 79 12.57 -11.77 -7.53
C GLN A 79 12.95 -10.29 -7.43
N GLN A 80 13.24 -9.62 -8.56
CA GLN A 80 13.57 -8.19 -8.52
C GLN A 80 12.39 -7.34 -8.08
N ASP A 81 11.22 -7.50 -8.70
CA ASP A 81 10.02 -6.73 -8.36
C ASP A 81 9.49 -7.06 -6.98
N GLU A 82 9.63 -8.32 -6.54
CA GLU A 82 9.27 -8.70 -5.17
C GLU A 82 10.11 -7.94 -4.14
N ARG A 83 11.42 -7.76 -4.38
CA ARG A 83 12.27 -6.94 -3.51
C ARG A 83 11.80 -5.49 -3.47
N VAL A 84 11.43 -4.91 -4.62
CA VAL A 84 10.93 -3.53 -4.69
C VAL A 84 9.62 -3.40 -3.89
N LEU A 85 8.69 -4.34 -4.06
CA LEU A 85 7.43 -4.33 -3.31
C LEU A 85 7.66 -4.44 -1.80
N ARG A 86 8.55 -5.35 -1.36
CA ARG A 86 8.89 -5.49 0.07
C ARG A 86 9.49 -4.20 0.64
N LEU A 87 10.37 -3.53 -0.10
CA LEU A 87 10.95 -2.25 0.31
C LEU A 87 9.89 -1.15 0.40
N VAL A 88 8.94 -1.11 -0.55
CA VAL A 88 7.80 -0.18 -0.49
C VAL A 88 6.96 -0.41 0.78
N ILE A 89 6.69 -1.68 1.11
CA ILE A 89 5.94 -2.05 2.32
C ILE A 89 6.71 -1.63 3.58
N GLU A 90 8.02 -1.88 3.64
CA GLU A 90 8.87 -1.50 4.76
C GLU A 90 8.89 0.02 4.96
N ASN A 91 9.16 0.78 3.90
CA ASN A 91 9.16 2.24 3.93
C ASN A 91 7.80 2.81 4.37
N ALA A 92 6.69 2.21 3.92
CA ALA A 92 5.36 2.64 4.31
C ALA A 92 5.11 2.46 5.81
N LYS A 93 5.58 1.36 6.41
CA LYS A 93 5.50 1.12 7.85
C LYS A 93 6.29 2.17 8.63
N GLU A 94 7.54 2.42 8.24
CA GLU A 94 8.39 3.41 8.90
C GLU A 94 7.79 4.81 8.84
N HIS A 95 7.21 5.17 7.69
CA HIS A 95 6.59 6.48 7.50
C HIS A 95 5.33 6.68 8.35
N VAL A 96 4.51 5.64 8.51
CA VAL A 96 3.33 5.67 9.39
C VAL A 96 3.74 5.85 10.85
N GLN A 97 4.68 5.04 11.33
CA GLN A 97 5.20 5.11 12.70
C GLN A 97 5.79 6.50 13.04
N LYS A 98 6.58 7.07 12.11
CA LYS A 98 7.17 8.39 12.29
C LYS A 98 6.10 9.49 12.34
N SER A 99 5.12 9.43 11.43
CA SER A 99 4.00 10.38 11.40
C SER A 99 3.17 10.35 12.69
N GLU A 100 2.94 9.16 13.28
CA GLU A 100 2.27 9.03 14.57
C GLU A 100 3.08 9.64 15.72
N ALA A 101 4.39 9.36 15.79
CA ALA A 101 5.27 9.93 16.80
C ALA A 101 5.33 11.47 16.71
N GLU A 102 5.44 12.02 15.50
CA GLU A 102 5.44 13.48 15.26
C GLU A 102 4.12 14.13 15.67
N ARG A 103 2.99 13.48 15.38
CA ARG A 103 1.66 13.95 15.81
C ARG A 103 1.52 13.94 17.33
N GLU A 104 2.01 12.91 18.01
CA GLU A 104 1.95 12.83 19.47
C GLU A 104 2.79 13.94 20.13
N ILE A 105 4.01 14.17 19.64
CA ILE A 105 4.88 15.24 20.13
C ILE A 105 4.18 16.60 19.94
N THR A 106 3.64 16.83 18.74
CA THR A 106 2.90 18.07 18.43
C THR A 106 1.69 18.25 19.35
N ALA A 107 0.90 17.20 19.57
CA ALA A 107 -0.26 17.23 20.45
C ALA A 107 0.13 17.51 21.92
N LYS A 108 1.23 16.94 22.41
CA LYS A 108 1.76 17.22 23.77
C LYS A 108 2.19 18.68 23.92
N ILE A 109 2.85 19.25 22.91
CA ILE A 109 3.24 20.67 22.91
C ILE A 109 2.00 21.56 22.95
N VAL A 110 0.99 21.27 22.12
CA VAL A 110 -0.27 22.01 22.10
C VAL A 110 -0.97 21.92 23.46
N ARG A 111 -1.20 20.72 24.01
CA ARG A 111 -1.83 20.54 25.35
C ARG A 111 -1.13 21.32 26.46
N ARG A 112 0.21 21.34 26.46
CA ARG A 112 1.00 22.10 27.43
C ARG A 112 0.86 23.61 27.26
N ALA A 113 0.58 24.10 26.05
CA ALA A 113 0.41 25.53 25.76
C ALA A 113 -1.00 26.04 26.09
N ILE A 114 -2.03 25.19 26.04
CA ILE A 114 -3.42 25.55 26.39
C ILE A 114 -3.75 25.42 27.88
N GLY A 115 -2.87 24.83 28.70
CA GLY A 115 -3.01 24.79 30.15
C GLY A 115 -4.21 23.98 30.62
N GLU A 116 -4.03 22.65 30.71
CA GLU A 116 -4.81 21.78 31.61
C GLU A 116 -4.09 21.68 32.96
#